data_AF-A0A2V9WY15-F1
#
_entry.id   AF-A0A2V9WY15-F1
#
_cell.length_a   1.000
_cell.length_b   1.000
_cell.length_c   1.000
_cell.angle_alpha   90.00
_cell.angle_beta   90.00
_cell.angle_gamma   90.00
#
_symmetry.space_group_name_H-M   'P 1'
#
loop_
_entity.id
_entity.type
_entity.pdbx_description
1 polymer ?
#
loop_
_entity_poly.entity_id
_entity_poly.type
_entity_poly.pdbx_seq_one_letter_code
_entity_poly.pdbx_strand_id
1 'polypeptide(L)'
;MTKRKWLILVAVVVVAAMFVALSLNRSAQAQHFTAKVERGAIKDVLEATGTINSVITVQVGSQVSGSIAKLNADFNSRVHKGDVVALILRYSKEPCCRRPLI
;
A
#
# COMPACT_ATOMS: atom_id res chain seq x y z
N MET A 1 -58.55 -47.58 -53.76
CA MET A 1 -58.81 -46.36 -52.96
C MET A 1 -58.14 -46.34 -51.56
N THR A 2 -57.48 -47.41 -51.11
CA THR A 2 -56.88 -47.51 -49.76
C THR A 2 -55.49 -46.89 -49.64
N LYS A 3 -54.64 -46.98 -50.69
CA LYS A 3 -53.26 -46.46 -50.69
C LYS A 3 -53.16 -44.94 -50.45
N ARG A 4 -54.05 -44.14 -51.05
CA ARG A 4 -54.07 -42.67 -50.88
C ARG A 4 -54.51 -42.26 -49.48
N LYS A 5 -55.46 -43.00 -48.88
CA LYS A 5 -55.86 -42.80 -47.46
C LYS A 5 -54.71 -43.15 -46.51
N TRP A 6 -53.95 -44.20 -46.82
CA TRP A 6 -52.78 -44.62 -46.03
C TRP A 6 -51.64 -43.59 -46.09
N LEU A 7 -51.36 -43.04 -47.28
CA LEU A 7 -50.37 -41.96 -47.44
C LEU A 7 -50.74 -40.70 -46.64
N ILE A 8 -52.02 -40.33 -46.61
CA ILE A 8 -52.48 -39.18 -45.81
C ILE A 8 -52.33 -39.47 -44.32
N LEU A 9 -52.66 -40.68 -43.87
CA LEU A 9 -52.52 -41.09 -42.48
C LEU A 9 -51.04 -41.05 -42.03
N VAL A 10 -50.13 -41.56 -42.86
CA VAL A 10 -48.68 -41.51 -42.60
C VAL A 10 -48.20 -40.05 -42.56
N ALA A 11 -48.62 -39.20 -43.50
CA ALA A 11 -48.24 -37.79 -43.51
C ALA A 11 -48.70 -37.06 -42.24
N VAL A 12 -49.94 -37.31 -41.79
CA VAL A 12 -50.48 -36.72 -40.55
C VAL A 12 -49.70 -37.19 -39.33
N VAL A 13 -49.35 -38.47 -39.25
CA VAL A 13 -48.55 -39.03 -38.15
C VAL A 13 -47.15 -38.42 -38.12
N VAL A 14 -46.51 -38.25 -39.29
CA VAL A 14 -45.18 -37.63 -39.38
C VAL A 14 -45.22 -36.15 -38.96
N VAL A 15 -46.23 -35.40 -39.40
CA VAL A 15 -46.39 -33.99 -39.02
C VAL A 15 -46.68 -33.85 -37.52
N ALA A 16 -47.52 -34.72 -36.95
CA ALA A 16 -47.80 -34.74 -35.52
C ALA A 16 -46.55 -35.08 -34.70
N ALA A 17 -45.79 -36.09 -35.12
CA ALA A 17 -44.54 -36.48 -34.46
C ALA A 17 -43.49 -35.36 -34.53
N MET A 18 -43.36 -34.69 -35.67
CA MET A 18 -42.47 -33.55 -35.85
C MET A 18 -42.86 -32.36 -34.95
N PHE A 19 -44.16 -32.06 -34.85
CA PHE A 19 -44.65 -30.98 -33.99
C PHE A 19 -44.38 -31.24 -32.51
N VAL A 20 -44.60 -32.48 -32.05
CA VAL A 20 -44.31 -32.90 -30.67
C VAL A 20 -42.81 -32.83 -30.39
N ALA A 21 -41.96 -33.31 -31.29
CA ALA A 21 -40.50 -33.24 -31.13
C ALA A 21 -39.99 -31.79 -31.04
N LEU A 22 -40.55 -30.88 -31.84
CA LEU A 22 -40.18 -29.46 -31.80
C LEU A 22 -40.63 -28.78 -30.50
N SER A 23 -41.78 -29.18 -29.95
CA SER A 23 -42.33 -28.62 -28.71
C SER A 23 -41.53 -29.05 -27.47
N LEU A 24 -41.05 -30.30 -27.46
CA LEU A 24 -40.24 -30.87 -26.38
C LEU A 24 -38.80 -30.33 -26.39
N ASN A 25 -38.30 -29.91 -27.55
CA ASN A 25 -36.95 -29.35 -27.69
C ASN A 25 -36.88 -27.83 -27.39
N ARG A 26 -37.91 -27.26 -26.75
CA ARG A 26 -37.82 -25.94 -26.12
C ARG A 26 -36.93 -26.04 -24.89
N SER A 27 -35.64 -26.09 -25.14
CA SER A 27 -34.60 -26.21 -24.12
C SER A 27 -34.48 -24.95 -23.29
N ALA A 28 -34.26 -25.20 -22.00
CA ALA A 28 -33.58 -24.36 -21.04
C ALA A 28 -34.23 -23.01 -20.73
N GLN A 29 -35.17 -23.01 -19.80
CA GLN A 29 -35.34 -21.85 -18.93
C GLN A 29 -34.06 -21.72 -18.10
N ALA A 30 -33.17 -20.81 -18.50
CA ALA A 30 -31.95 -20.51 -17.78
C ALA A 30 -32.31 -20.11 -16.34
N GLN A 31 -31.97 -20.99 -15.39
CA GLN A 31 -32.19 -20.72 -13.97
C GLN A 31 -31.13 -19.72 -13.53
N HIS A 32 -31.53 -18.45 -13.42
CA HIS A 32 -30.68 -17.39 -12.92
C HIS A 32 -30.79 -17.34 -11.40
N PHE A 33 -29.73 -17.80 -10.73
CA PHE A 33 -29.57 -17.60 -9.29
C PHE A 33 -29.20 -16.13 -9.05
N THR A 34 -30.10 -15.38 -8.43
CA THR A 34 -29.86 -14.00 -8.01
C THR A 34 -29.69 -13.94 -6.50
N ALA A 35 -28.70 -13.18 -6.05
CA ALA A 35 -28.49 -12.89 -4.64
C ALA A 35 -28.97 -11.46 -4.35
N LYS A 36 -29.55 -11.25 -3.17
CA LYS A 36 -29.98 -9.93 -2.71
C LYS A 36 -28.74 -9.07 -2.44
N VAL A 37 -28.69 -7.87 -3.02
CA VAL A 37 -27.60 -6.93 -2.77
C VAL A 37 -27.78 -6.31 -1.39
N GLU A 38 -26.90 -6.66 -0.46
CA GLU A 38 -26.85 -6.06 0.87
C GLU A 38 -25.85 -4.90 0.89
N ARG A 39 -26.29 -3.75 1.42
CA ARG A 39 -25.46 -2.56 1.59
C ARG A 39 -24.87 -2.58 2.99
N GLY A 40 -23.61 -2.97 3.10
CA GLY A 40 -22.80 -2.82 4.31
C GLY A 40 -21.80 -1.69 4.15
N ALA A 41 -21.38 -1.07 5.25
CA ALA A 41 -20.28 -0.11 5.23
C ALA A 41 -18.97 -0.86 4.96
N ILE A 42 -18.42 -0.69 3.76
CA ILE A 42 -17.08 -1.19 3.41
C ILE A 42 -16.07 -0.20 3.99
N LYS A 43 -15.25 -0.66 4.93
CA LYS A 43 -14.18 0.13 5.52
C LYS A 43 -12.86 -0.28 4.87
N ASP A 44 -12.44 0.48 3.86
CA ASP A 44 -11.10 0.35 3.28
C ASP A 44 -10.12 1.06 4.20
N VAL A 45 -9.47 0.30 5.08
CA VAL A 45 -8.38 0.80 5.92
C VAL A 45 -7.11 0.76 5.06
N LEU A 46 -6.71 1.92 4.53
CA LEU A 46 -5.38 2.07 3.94
C LEU A 46 -4.36 2.21 5.08
N GLU A 47 -3.54 1.19 5.30
CA GLU A 47 -2.38 1.28 6.17
C GLU A 47 -1.29 2.12 5.48
N ALA A 48 -1.36 3.43 5.68
CA ALA A 48 -0.28 4.33 5.31
C ALA A 48 0.88 4.12 6.29
N THR A 49 1.78 3.20 5.98
CA THR A 49 3.08 3.05 6.66
C THR A 49 3.95 4.26 6.29
N GLY A 50 3.69 5.40 6.94
CA GLY A 50 4.56 6.56 6.90
C GLY A 50 5.69 6.36 7.90
N THR A 51 6.93 6.28 7.44
CA THR A 51 8.11 6.30 8.32
C THR A 51 8.09 7.58 9.16
N ILE A 52 7.94 7.44 10.48
CA ILE A 52 7.95 8.59 11.40
C ILE A 52 9.37 9.17 11.40
N ASN A 53 9.58 10.22 10.60
CA ASN A 53 10.81 10.99 10.60
C ASN A 53 10.71 12.12 11.66
N SER A 54 11.77 12.34 12.43
CA SER A 54 11.84 13.48 13.34
C SER A 54 11.83 14.78 12.54
N VAL A 55 10.88 15.68 12.85
CA VAL A 55 10.67 16.94 12.11
C VAL A 55 11.90 17.86 12.14
N ILE A 56 12.75 17.75 13.16
CA ILE A 56 13.99 18.52 13.29
C ILE A 56 15.10 17.65 13.88
N THR A 57 16.15 17.41 13.09
CA THR A 57 17.40 16.80 13.56
C THR A 57 18.51 17.83 13.35
N VAL A 58 19.09 18.34 14.43
CA VAL A 58 20.19 19.31 14.35
C VAL A 58 21.48 18.61 14.76
N GLN A 59 22.43 18.53 13.84
CA GLN A 59 23.76 18.03 14.13
C GLN A 59 24.59 19.14 14.77
N VAL A 60 24.85 19.04 16.06
CA VAL A 60 25.71 19.97 16.80
C VAL A 60 27.15 19.46 16.79
N GLY A 61 28.08 20.34 16.41
CA GLY A 61 29.52 20.06 16.36
C GLY A 61 30.33 21.25 16.84
N SER A 62 31.62 21.02 17.13
CA SER A 62 32.55 22.09 17.50
C SER A 62 33.13 22.77 16.26
N GLN A 63 33.18 24.11 16.25
CA GLN A 63 33.89 24.87 15.22
C GLN A 63 35.43 24.86 15.42
N VAL A 64 35.91 24.42 16.59
CA VAL A 64 37.33 24.43 16.94
C VAL A 64 37.81 23.02 17.32
N SER A 65 38.97 22.65 16.77
CA SER A 65 39.65 21.40 17.12
C SER A 65 40.27 21.54 18.52
N GLY A 66 39.80 20.71 19.46
CA GLY A 66 40.28 20.70 20.83
C GLY A 66 39.73 19.49 21.59
N SER A 67 40.38 19.11 22.69
CA SER A 67 39.89 18.02 23.55
C SER A 67 38.67 18.49 24.36
N ILE A 68 37.68 17.61 24.54
CA ILE A 68 36.48 17.90 25.33
C ILE A 68 36.87 17.92 26.81
N ALA A 69 36.72 19.09 27.46
CA ALA A 69 37.08 19.28 28.86
C ALA A 69 35.98 18.80 29.80
N LYS A 70 34.73 19.14 29.48
CA LYS A 70 33.51 18.79 30.23
C LYS A 70 32.34 18.71 29.26
N LEU A 71 31.51 17.67 29.41
CA LEU A 71 30.26 17.48 28.69
C LEU A 71 29.12 17.62 29.70
N ASN A 72 28.29 18.65 29.56
CA ASN A 72 27.25 19.00 30.54
C ASN A 72 25.84 18.55 30.09
N ALA A 73 25.73 17.87 28.95
CA ALA A 73 24.47 17.36 28.42
C ALA A 73 24.66 15.90 27.97
N ASP A 74 23.76 15.04 28.41
CA ASP A 74 23.73 13.62 28.10
C ASP A 74 22.62 13.30 27.07
N PHE A 75 22.71 12.13 26.45
CA PHE A 75 21.66 11.58 25.60
C PHE A 75 20.34 11.57 26.38
N ASN A 76 19.30 12.24 25.85
CA ASN A 76 17.97 12.42 26.45
C ASN A 76 17.80 13.62 27.43
N SER A 77 18.80 14.48 27.58
CA SER A 77 18.64 15.76 28.29
C SER A 77 17.96 16.84 27.42
N ARG A 78 17.02 17.61 27.99
CA ARG A 78 16.38 18.73 27.27
C ARG A 78 17.31 19.95 27.29
N VAL A 79 17.82 20.33 26.13
CA VAL A 79 18.65 21.52 25.95
C VAL A 79 17.84 22.68 25.38
N HIS A 80 18.06 23.88 25.91
CA HIS A 80 17.45 25.12 25.42
C HIS A 80 18.48 25.94 24.63
N LYS A 81 17.98 26.90 23.84
CA LYS A 81 18.84 27.82 23.08
C LYS A 81 19.69 28.66 24.06
N GLY A 82 20.99 28.43 24.07
CA GLY A 82 21.96 29.15 24.91
C GLY A 82 22.68 28.29 25.95
N ASP A 83 22.29 27.02 26.10
CA ASP A 83 22.94 26.11 27.06
C ASP A 83 24.34 25.69 26.60
N VAL A 84 25.30 25.67 27.53
CA VAL A 84 26.67 25.22 27.27
C VAL A 84 26.72 23.69 27.32
N VAL A 85 26.61 23.07 26.15
CA VAL A 85 26.61 21.61 25.96
C VAL A 85 27.98 20.98 26.24
N ALA A 86 29.06 21.59 25.74
CA ALA A 86 30.42 21.08 25.91
C ALA A 86 31.43 22.24 26.03
N LEU A 87 32.37 22.12 26.97
CA LEU A 87 33.55 22.99 27.03
C LEU A 87 34.72 22.32 26.32
N ILE A 88 35.37 23.05 25.42
CA ILE A 88 36.47 22.55 24.60
C ILE A 88 37.74 23.33 24.95
N LEU A 89 38.83 22.60 25.25
CA LEU A 89 40.13 23.23 25.48
C LEU A 89 40.70 23.71 24.15
N ARG A 90 40.92 25.02 24.03
CA ARG A 90 41.67 25.58 22.91
C ARG A 90 43.14 25.20 23.07
N TYR A 91 43.67 24.40 22.14
CA TYR A 91 45.11 24.17 22.06
C TYR A 91 45.77 25.42 21.48
N SER A 92 46.28 26.29 22.36
CA SER A 92 47.11 27.43 21.97
C SER A 92 48.49 26.90 21.56
N LYS A 93 48.74 26.76 20.25
CA LYS A 93 50.11 26.59 19.74
C LYS A 93 50.88 27.87 20.09
N GLU A 94 51.75 27.83 21.09
CA GLU A 94 52.78 28.86 21.26
C GLU A 94 53.55 29.01 19.94
N PRO A 95 53.85 30.26 19.50
CA PRO A 95 54.75 30.45 18.38
C PRO A 95 56.15 30.01 18.80
N CYS A 96 56.54 28.80 18.41
CA CYS A 96 57.86 28.21 18.58
C CYS A 96 58.93 28.90 17.71
N CYS A 97 58.93 30.24 17.67
CA CYS A 97 59.98 31.00 17.02
C CYS A 97 60.00 32.45 17.51
N ARG A 98 60.52 32.68 18.72
CA ARG A 98 61.29 33.90 19.00
C ARG A 98 62.71 33.49 19.33
N ARG A 99 63.50 33.21 18.30
CA ARG A 99 64.96 33.27 18.40
C ARG A 99 65.35 34.70 18.00
N PRO A 100 65.80 35.57 18.93
CA PRO A 100 66.38 36.84 18.54
C PRO A 100 67.73 36.53 17.89
N LEU A 101 67.84 36.82 16.60
CA LEU A 101 69.09 36.84 15.84
C LEU A 101 69.46 38.30 15.62
N ILE A 102 69.98 38.94 16.66
CA ILE A 102 70.93 40.06 16.58
C ILE A 102 71.63 40.20 17.92
#